data_AF-A0A524NIK9-F1
#
_entry.id   AF-A0A524NIK9-F1
#
_cell.length_a   1.000
_cell.length_b   1.000
_cell.length_c   1.000
_cell.angle_alpha   90.00
_cell.angle_beta   90.00
_cell.angle_gamma   90.00
#
_symmetry.space_group_name_H-M   'P 1'
#
loop_
_entity.id
_entity.type
_entity.pdbx_description
1 polymer ?
#
loop_
_entity_poly.entity_id
_entity_poly.type
_entity_poly.pdbx_seq_one_letter_code
_entity_poly.pdbx_strand_id
1 'polypeptide(L)'
;MPLSRFSDDFIWGLATDCYQVEGSPLTDGAGPSIWHTFADAPGKIERGETGDVSCDQYNRYREDIELMRNLGLGAYRFHIACPRVLPEGTGAVNEPWVFAWLGYGVGFHAPGRAEPGAALAAGHNVLRAHGECVGRFREIVPSGAIGTTLSVLSCMPDSDGDANRVASDRTAAFSNYWFSDPICSGSYPDARYEEFGDAVPAISEEERAIITGPIDFIGLNYYTRKVVPTTMTASWRAVRWPVRDRLQRWASRSTRRRCTRFCMSSRIDTACRST
;
A
#
# COMPACT_ATOMS: atom_id res chain seq x y z
N MET A 1 30.63 -2.32 16.78
CA MET A 1 30.70 -1.38 15.65
C MET A 1 30.13 -0.05 16.09
N PRO A 2 30.74 1.09 15.75
CA PRO A 2 30.09 2.37 16.02
C PRO A 2 28.77 2.43 15.25
N LEU A 3 27.73 3.01 15.86
CA LEU A 3 26.49 3.33 15.15
C LEU A 3 26.87 4.18 13.93
N SER A 4 26.66 3.64 12.73
CA SER A 4 26.84 4.41 11.50
C SER A 4 25.91 5.62 11.57
N ARG A 5 26.48 6.82 11.57
CA ARG A 5 25.70 8.05 11.46
C ARG A 5 25.19 8.14 10.03
N PHE A 6 23.92 8.54 9.88
CA PHE A 6 23.36 8.91 8.58
C PHE A 6 24.13 10.13 8.04
N SER A 7 24.10 10.32 6.72
CA SER A 7 24.65 11.52 6.10
C SER A 7 23.86 12.76 6.51
N ASP A 8 24.49 13.93 6.48
CA ASP A 8 23.88 15.19 6.93
C ASP A 8 22.71 15.64 6.03
N ASP A 9 22.62 15.11 4.81
CA ASP A 9 21.54 15.32 3.85
C ASP A 9 20.42 14.25 3.95
N PHE A 10 20.51 13.30 4.90
CA PHE A 10 19.48 12.29 5.09
C PHE A 10 18.21 12.91 5.69
N ILE A 11 17.08 12.71 5.01
CA ILE A 11 15.80 13.31 5.40
C ILE A 11 14.99 12.31 6.23
N TRP A 12 14.65 12.72 7.45
CA TRP A 12 13.64 12.04 8.27
C TRP A 12 12.28 12.69 8.08
N GLY A 13 11.24 11.87 7.94
CA GLY A 13 9.89 12.35 7.73
C GLY A 13 8.83 11.43 8.30
N LEU A 14 7.58 11.83 8.08
CA LEU A 14 6.37 11.09 8.43
C LEU A 14 5.52 10.89 7.18
N ALA A 15 4.77 9.79 7.13
CA ALA A 15 3.85 9.48 6.05
C ALA A 15 2.41 9.29 6.55
N THR A 16 1.43 9.77 5.79
CA THR A 16 -0.01 9.57 6.02
C THR A 16 -0.74 9.25 4.71
N ASP A 17 -1.96 8.74 4.80
CA ASP A 17 -2.89 8.55 3.67
C ASP A 17 -4.17 9.33 3.91
N CYS A 18 -4.68 10.00 2.88
CA CYS A 18 -5.78 10.95 2.99
C CYS A 18 -7.03 10.37 3.64
N TYR A 19 -7.45 9.15 3.27
CA TYR A 19 -8.67 8.56 3.83
C TYR A 19 -8.48 8.16 5.30
N GLN A 20 -7.25 7.82 5.69
CA GLN A 20 -6.92 7.39 7.05
C GLN A 20 -6.88 8.53 8.07
N VAL A 21 -6.63 9.77 7.64
CA VAL A 21 -6.33 10.89 8.56
C VAL A 21 -7.24 12.11 8.38
N GLU A 22 -7.68 12.42 7.15
CA GLU A 22 -8.33 13.70 6.87
C GLU A 22 -9.67 13.86 7.60
N GLY A 23 -10.58 12.89 7.47
CA GLY A 23 -11.98 13.11 7.84
C GLY A 23 -12.68 14.11 6.92
N SER A 24 -13.92 14.49 7.25
CA SER A 24 -14.73 15.46 6.49
C SER A 24 -14.78 15.17 4.97
N PRO A 25 -15.09 13.93 4.55
CA PRO A 25 -14.71 13.48 3.22
C PRO A 25 -15.61 13.98 2.08
N LEU A 26 -16.80 14.50 2.39
CA LEU A 26 -17.76 15.07 1.42
C LEU A 26 -17.86 16.61 1.51
N THR A 27 -17.05 17.22 2.36
CA THR A 27 -17.00 18.68 2.53
C THR A 27 -16.36 19.34 1.31
N ASP A 28 -16.71 20.60 1.06
CA ASP A 28 -16.13 21.47 0.01
C ASP A 28 -16.22 20.90 -1.41
N GLY A 29 -17.32 20.21 -1.72
CA GLY A 29 -17.60 19.71 -3.06
C GLY A 29 -16.89 18.39 -3.40
N ALA A 30 -16.28 17.74 -2.41
CA ALA A 30 -15.66 16.43 -2.59
C ALA A 30 -16.68 15.33 -2.90
N GLY A 31 -16.33 14.43 -3.80
CA GLY A 31 -17.10 13.24 -4.14
C GLY A 31 -16.83 12.05 -3.21
N PRO A 32 -17.69 11.02 -3.20
CA PRO A 32 -17.42 9.80 -2.45
C PRO A 32 -16.30 8.97 -3.08
N SER A 33 -15.43 8.42 -2.25
CA SER A 33 -14.43 7.42 -2.64
C SER A 33 -14.96 5.99 -2.55
N ILE A 34 -14.31 5.04 -3.23
CA ILE A 34 -14.61 3.60 -3.08
C ILE A 34 -14.46 3.10 -1.62
N TRP A 35 -13.66 3.80 -0.81
CA TRP A 35 -13.48 3.45 0.61
C TRP A 35 -14.68 3.81 1.47
N HIS A 36 -15.47 4.83 1.10
CA HIS A 36 -16.75 5.10 1.79
C HIS A 36 -17.70 3.92 1.64
N THR A 37 -17.94 3.52 0.39
CA THR A 37 -18.80 2.37 0.08
C THR A 37 -18.31 1.09 0.75
N PHE A 38 -16.99 0.89 0.84
CA PHE A 38 -16.42 -0.28 1.50
C PHE A 38 -16.54 -0.23 3.02
N ALA A 39 -16.29 0.92 3.65
CA ALA A 39 -16.35 1.08 5.10
C ALA A 39 -17.77 0.99 5.65
N ASP A 40 -18.75 1.51 4.90
CA ASP A 40 -20.18 1.46 5.26
C ASP A 40 -20.77 0.05 5.14
N ALA A 41 -20.14 -0.85 4.39
CA ALA A 41 -20.64 -2.19 4.18
C ALA A 41 -20.49 -3.05 5.46
N PRO A 42 -21.58 -3.68 5.97
CA PRO A 42 -21.53 -4.45 7.21
C PRO A 42 -20.46 -5.55 7.22
N GLY A 43 -19.62 -5.55 8.26
CA GLY A 43 -18.59 -6.58 8.47
C GLY A 43 -17.34 -6.45 7.59
N LYS A 44 -17.20 -5.37 6.80
CA LYS A 44 -15.96 -5.08 6.05
C LYS A 44 -14.88 -4.46 6.93
N ILE A 45 -15.26 -3.61 7.87
CA ILE A 45 -14.37 -3.07 8.91
C ILE A 45 -14.62 -3.82 10.20
N GLU A 46 -13.55 -4.29 10.86
CA GLU A 46 -13.63 -5.16 12.06
C GLU A 46 -14.54 -4.59 13.16
N ARG A 47 -14.50 -3.27 13.34
CA ARG A 47 -15.30 -2.54 14.34
C ARG A 47 -16.34 -1.61 13.73
N GLY A 48 -16.52 -1.63 12.40
CA GLY A 48 -17.44 -0.73 11.70
C GLY A 48 -17.05 0.75 11.73
N GLU A 49 -15.77 1.06 11.96
CA GLU A 49 -15.24 2.43 11.93
C GLU A 49 -15.20 2.95 10.48
N THR A 50 -15.52 4.24 10.28
CA THR A 50 -15.49 4.91 8.97
C THR A 50 -14.40 5.97 8.91
N GLY A 51 -14.12 6.47 7.70
CA GLY A 51 -13.23 7.61 7.48
C GLY A 51 -13.89 8.98 7.66
N ASP A 52 -15.08 9.06 8.26
CA ASP A 52 -15.84 10.32 8.32
C ASP A 52 -15.19 11.37 9.22
N VAL A 53 -14.58 10.92 10.33
CA VAL A 53 -13.85 11.78 11.28
C VAL A 53 -12.35 11.54 11.19
N SER A 54 -11.90 10.28 11.17
CA SER A 54 -10.48 9.91 11.17
C SER A 54 -9.68 10.65 12.26
N CYS A 55 -8.64 11.41 11.91
CA CYS A 55 -7.89 12.26 12.85
C CYS A 55 -8.33 13.72 12.79
N ASP A 56 -9.34 14.04 11.97
CA ASP A 56 -9.79 15.39 11.63
C ASP A 56 -8.67 16.28 11.06
N GLN A 57 -7.69 15.67 10.38
CA GLN A 57 -6.55 16.40 9.81
C GLN A 57 -7.00 17.41 8.75
N TYR A 58 -8.14 17.20 8.09
CA TYR A 58 -8.70 18.17 7.15
C TYR A 58 -8.89 19.56 7.79
N ASN A 59 -9.42 19.59 9.01
CA ASN A 59 -9.63 20.83 9.76
C ASN A 59 -8.40 21.22 10.59
N ARG A 60 -7.60 20.24 11.03
CA ARG A 60 -6.52 20.40 12.01
C ARG A 60 -5.11 20.33 11.43
N TYR A 61 -4.94 20.32 10.11
CA TYR A 61 -3.62 20.14 9.48
C TYR A 61 -2.56 21.13 9.96
N ARG A 62 -2.94 22.36 10.36
CA ARG A 62 -1.99 23.35 10.89
C ARG A 62 -1.36 22.88 12.20
N GLU A 63 -2.15 22.26 13.08
CA GLU A 63 -1.67 21.67 14.32
C GLU A 63 -0.75 20.48 14.02
N ASP A 64 -1.12 19.63 13.06
CA ASP A 64 -0.30 18.48 12.66
C ASP A 64 1.06 18.91 12.08
N ILE A 65 1.09 19.95 11.25
CA ILE A 65 2.34 20.52 10.71
C ILE A 65 3.20 21.13 11.82
N GLU A 66 2.58 21.78 12.80
CA GLU A 66 3.30 22.29 13.98
C GLU A 66 3.91 21.14 14.80
N LEU A 67 3.18 20.05 14.99
CA LEU A 67 3.70 18.84 15.64
C LEU A 67 4.89 18.24 14.88
N MET A 68 4.78 18.12 13.55
CA MET A 68 5.88 17.62 12.71
C MET A 68 7.13 18.50 12.80
N ARG A 69 6.95 19.82 12.82
CA ARG A 69 8.04 20.79 13.01
C ARG A 69 8.69 20.64 14.38
N ASN A 70 7.89 20.49 15.45
CA ASN A 70 8.39 20.32 16.82
C ASN A 70 9.14 19.00 17.01
N LEU A 71 8.83 17.98 16.20
CA LEU A 71 9.56 16.71 16.14
C LEU A 71 10.86 16.79 15.32
N GLY A 72 11.13 17.92 14.65
CA GLY A 72 12.31 18.10 13.82
C GLY A 72 12.29 17.31 12.50
N LEU A 73 11.10 17.00 11.98
CA LEU A 73 10.95 16.30 10.71
C LEU A 73 11.29 17.23 9.52
N GLY A 74 12.06 16.71 8.57
CA GLY A 74 12.47 17.42 7.35
C GLY A 74 11.56 17.16 6.14
N ALA A 75 10.66 16.18 6.22
CA ALA A 75 9.69 15.89 5.16
C ALA A 75 8.35 15.38 5.70
N TYR A 76 7.30 15.63 4.93
CA TYR A 76 5.97 15.06 5.12
C TYR A 76 5.47 14.44 3.81
N ARG A 77 5.28 13.12 3.80
CA ARG A 77 4.68 12.37 2.69
C ARG A 77 3.18 12.25 2.95
N PHE A 78 2.36 12.86 2.12
CA PHE A 78 0.90 12.77 2.22
C PHE A 78 0.29 12.40 0.88
N HIS A 79 -0.96 11.96 0.91
CA HIS A 79 -1.73 11.66 -0.29
C HIS A 79 -2.74 12.77 -0.53
N ILE A 80 -3.00 13.06 -1.80
CA ILE A 80 -4.08 13.96 -2.20
C ILE A 80 -5.30 13.08 -2.49
N ALA A 81 -6.40 13.33 -1.77
CA ALA A 81 -7.65 12.64 -2.02
C ALA A 81 -8.17 12.96 -3.44
N CYS A 82 -8.07 12.00 -4.36
CA CYS A 82 -8.59 12.14 -5.73
C CYS A 82 -10.05 12.65 -5.76
N PRO A 83 -10.98 12.16 -4.92
CA PRO A 83 -12.36 12.67 -4.90
C PRO A 83 -12.51 14.14 -4.48
N ARG A 84 -11.47 14.79 -3.93
CA ARG A 84 -11.47 16.23 -3.66
C ARG A 84 -10.99 17.06 -4.84
N VAL A 85 -10.12 16.49 -5.68
CA VAL A 85 -9.56 17.18 -6.86
C VAL A 85 -10.40 16.92 -8.09
N LEU A 86 -10.81 15.66 -8.27
CA LEU A 86 -11.65 15.15 -9.33
C LEU A 86 -12.76 14.31 -8.68
N PRO A 87 -13.83 14.96 -8.17
CA PRO A 87 -14.97 14.30 -7.54
C PRO A 87 -15.59 13.17 -8.40
N GLU A 88 -15.41 13.25 -9.72
CA GLU A 88 -15.88 12.27 -10.71
C GLU A 88 -14.79 11.27 -11.16
N GLY A 89 -13.53 11.39 -10.71
CA GLY A 89 -12.57 10.28 -10.61
C GLY A 89 -11.58 10.00 -11.77
N THR A 90 -10.63 10.89 -12.07
CA THR A 90 -9.43 10.52 -12.88
C THR A 90 -8.12 10.93 -12.19
N GLY A 91 -6.99 10.20 -12.36
CA GLY A 91 -5.69 10.57 -11.73
C GLY A 91 -4.74 9.41 -11.39
N ALA A 92 -3.55 9.75 -10.87
CA ALA A 92 -2.49 8.80 -10.48
C ALA A 92 -2.73 8.13 -9.11
N VAL A 93 -2.04 7.01 -8.87
CA VAL A 93 -2.36 6.06 -7.78
C VAL A 93 -1.15 5.68 -6.94
N ASN A 94 -1.36 5.43 -5.64
CA ASN A 94 -0.36 4.97 -4.68
C ASN A 94 -0.57 3.49 -4.32
N GLU A 95 0.51 2.75 -4.06
CA GLU A 95 0.50 1.32 -3.66
C GLU A 95 -0.31 0.41 -4.59
N PRO A 96 0.13 0.27 -5.85
CA PRO A 96 -0.67 -0.36 -6.90
C PRO A 96 -0.99 -1.83 -6.62
N TRP A 97 -0.09 -2.55 -5.95
CA TRP A 97 -0.33 -3.92 -5.54
C TRP A 97 -1.41 -4.03 -4.47
N VAL A 98 -1.47 -3.09 -3.53
CA VAL A 98 -2.42 -3.12 -2.42
C VAL A 98 -3.84 -3.03 -2.95
N PHE A 99 -4.17 -2.03 -3.77
CA PHE A 99 -5.55 -1.91 -4.24
C PHE A 99 -5.86 -2.83 -5.43
N ALA A 100 -4.90 -3.18 -6.31
CA ALA A 100 -5.17 -4.15 -7.37
C ALA A 100 -5.37 -5.55 -6.76
N TRP A 101 -4.42 -6.02 -5.94
CA TRP A 101 -4.43 -7.38 -5.43
C TRP A 101 -5.34 -7.56 -4.20
N LEU A 102 -5.24 -6.69 -3.19
CA LEU A 102 -6.14 -6.77 -2.03
C LEU A 102 -7.55 -6.26 -2.36
N GLY A 103 -7.69 -5.35 -3.33
CA GLY A 103 -9.00 -4.81 -3.72
C GLY A 103 -9.77 -5.66 -4.73
N TYR A 104 -9.09 -6.22 -5.75
CA TYR A 104 -9.71 -7.02 -6.80
C TYR A 104 -9.36 -8.51 -6.77
N GLY A 105 -8.22 -8.91 -6.21
CA GLY A 105 -7.77 -10.31 -6.23
C GLY A 105 -8.26 -11.13 -5.04
N VAL A 106 -8.09 -10.62 -3.82
CA VAL A 106 -8.45 -11.31 -2.57
C VAL A 106 -9.54 -10.61 -1.75
N GLY A 107 -9.95 -9.41 -2.14
CA GLY A 107 -11.10 -8.68 -1.60
C GLY A 107 -10.98 -8.20 -0.15
N PHE A 108 -9.75 -8.05 0.36
CA PHE A 108 -9.49 -7.52 1.70
C PHE A 108 -9.59 -5.99 1.79
N HIS A 109 -9.28 -5.27 0.71
CA HIS A 109 -9.42 -3.82 0.63
C HIS A 109 -10.54 -3.44 -0.35
N ALA A 110 -10.93 -2.17 -0.40
CA ALA A 110 -11.84 -1.68 -1.43
C ALA A 110 -11.27 -1.94 -2.85
N PRO A 111 -12.10 -2.33 -3.84
CA PRO A 111 -13.56 -2.48 -3.79
C PRO A 111 -14.06 -3.83 -3.21
N GLY A 112 -13.20 -4.71 -2.73
CA GLY A 112 -13.58 -5.93 -2.04
C GLY A 112 -13.95 -7.10 -2.96
N ARG A 113 -13.45 -7.12 -4.19
CA ARG A 113 -13.69 -8.17 -5.18
C ARG A 113 -12.63 -9.27 -5.05
N ALA A 114 -13.03 -10.49 -5.37
CA ALA A 114 -12.17 -11.69 -5.35
C ALA A 114 -12.09 -12.32 -6.76
N GLU A 115 -11.65 -11.51 -7.71
CA GLU A 115 -11.58 -11.75 -9.14
C GLU A 115 -10.12 -11.54 -9.62
N PRO A 116 -9.28 -12.59 -9.60
CA PRO A 116 -7.86 -12.47 -9.96
C PRO A 116 -7.60 -11.84 -11.33
N GLY A 117 -8.43 -12.13 -12.34
CA GLY A 117 -8.32 -11.50 -13.66
C GLY A 117 -8.56 -9.98 -13.64
N ALA A 118 -9.50 -9.51 -12.80
CA ALA A 118 -9.73 -8.08 -12.61
C ALA A 118 -8.56 -7.40 -11.89
N ALA A 119 -7.86 -8.11 -11.00
CA ALA A 119 -6.64 -7.60 -10.37
C ALA A 119 -5.49 -7.41 -11.37
N LEU A 120 -5.33 -8.34 -12.32
CA LEU A 120 -4.34 -8.21 -13.40
C LEU A 120 -4.65 -6.99 -14.30
N ALA A 121 -5.92 -6.84 -14.71
CA ALA A 121 -6.36 -5.71 -15.52
C ALA A 121 -6.20 -4.37 -14.77
N ALA A 122 -6.59 -4.31 -13.49
CA ALA A 122 -6.38 -3.13 -12.66
C ALA A 122 -4.90 -2.79 -12.54
N GLY A 123 -4.05 -3.77 -12.22
CA GLY A 123 -2.60 -3.56 -12.13
C GLY A 123 -1.98 -3.05 -13.44
N HIS A 124 -2.42 -3.58 -14.59
CA HIS A 124 -1.95 -3.11 -15.90
C HIS A 124 -2.38 -1.67 -16.19
N ASN A 125 -3.65 -1.33 -15.97
CA ASN A 125 -4.15 0.05 -16.16
C ASN A 125 -3.42 1.06 -15.27
N VAL A 126 -3.02 0.64 -14.09
CA VAL A 126 -2.25 1.46 -13.15
C VAL A 126 -0.85 1.75 -13.66
N LEU A 127 -0.17 0.77 -14.26
CA LEU A 127 1.14 0.99 -14.89
C LEU A 127 1.04 2.03 -16.00
N ARG A 128 0.01 1.94 -16.84
CA ARG A 128 -0.25 2.94 -17.88
C ARG A 128 -0.53 4.32 -17.30
N ALA A 129 -1.42 4.40 -16.31
CA ALA A 129 -1.74 5.67 -15.64
C ALA A 129 -0.50 6.30 -14.96
N HIS A 130 0.37 5.47 -14.38
CA HIS A 130 1.65 5.91 -13.83
C HIS A 130 2.52 6.56 -14.91
N GLY A 131 2.76 5.87 -16.03
CA GLY A 131 3.58 6.39 -17.12
C GLY A 131 3.04 7.68 -17.73
N GLU A 132 1.73 7.75 -17.98
CA GLU A 132 1.04 8.97 -18.44
C GLU A 132 1.21 10.13 -17.45
N CYS A 133 1.07 9.86 -16.15
CA CYS A 133 1.28 10.86 -15.12
C CYS A 133 2.73 11.35 -15.08
N VAL A 134 3.71 10.44 -15.23
CA VAL A 134 5.13 10.81 -15.32
C VAL A 134 5.37 11.72 -16.51
N GLY A 135 4.90 11.34 -17.70
CA GLY A 135 5.00 12.18 -18.90
C GLY A 135 4.41 13.57 -18.69
N ARG A 136 3.17 13.63 -18.17
CA ARG A 136 2.48 14.90 -17.92
C ARG A 136 3.16 15.75 -16.84
N PHE A 137 3.69 15.13 -15.80
CA PHE A 137 4.43 15.85 -14.76
C PHE A 137 5.69 16.49 -15.32
N ARG A 138 6.43 15.79 -16.19
CA ARG A 138 7.64 16.35 -16.83
C ARG A 138 7.33 17.54 -17.73
N GLU A 139 6.17 17.57 -18.37
CA GLU A 139 5.72 18.73 -19.16
C GLU A 139 5.40 19.94 -18.28
N ILE A 140 4.72 19.73 -17.14
CA ILE A 140 4.20 20.81 -16.29
C ILE A 140 5.25 21.29 -15.27
N VAL A 141 6.06 20.37 -14.74
CA VAL A 141 7.03 20.61 -13.66
C VAL A 141 8.39 19.99 -14.03
N PRO A 142 9.08 20.52 -15.05
CA PRO A 142 10.29 19.91 -15.60
C PRO A 142 11.46 19.83 -14.61
N SER A 143 11.51 20.69 -13.59
CA SER A 143 12.53 20.68 -12.54
C SER A 143 12.14 19.85 -11.31
N GLY A 144 10.92 19.33 -11.25
CA GLY A 144 10.42 18.56 -10.12
C GLY A 144 10.95 17.13 -10.12
N ALA A 145 11.08 16.54 -8.93
CA ALA A 145 11.37 15.13 -8.78
C ALA A 145 10.06 14.32 -8.77
N ILE A 146 9.98 13.25 -9.55
CA ILE A 146 8.84 12.32 -9.59
C ILE A 146 9.31 10.88 -9.46
N GLY A 147 8.54 10.09 -8.72
CA GLY A 147 8.83 8.69 -8.48
C GLY A 147 7.56 7.92 -8.18
N THR A 148 7.72 6.65 -7.83
CA THR A 148 6.63 5.78 -7.36
C THR A 148 6.98 5.19 -6.01
N THR A 149 5.98 4.70 -5.28
CA THR A 149 6.18 3.97 -4.02
C THR A 149 5.71 2.53 -4.17
N LEU A 150 6.57 1.58 -3.82
CA LEU A 150 6.30 0.16 -3.90
C LEU A 150 6.34 -0.46 -2.50
N SER A 151 5.29 -1.22 -2.16
CA SER A 151 5.35 -2.12 -1.01
C SER A 151 6.27 -3.28 -1.34
N VAL A 152 7.28 -3.50 -0.51
CA VAL A 152 8.26 -4.57 -0.71
C VAL A 152 8.18 -5.59 0.40
N LEU A 153 8.18 -6.86 0.00
CA LEU A 153 8.17 -7.99 0.90
C LEU A 153 9.52 -8.71 0.85
N SER A 154 10.22 -8.75 1.99
CA SER A 154 11.39 -9.61 2.15
C SER A 154 10.91 -11.05 2.34
N CYS A 155 10.98 -11.86 1.29
CA CYS A 155 10.64 -13.28 1.33
C CYS A 155 11.87 -14.11 1.70
N MET A 156 11.74 -14.93 2.75
CA MET A 156 12.80 -15.79 3.25
C MET A 156 12.30 -17.24 3.27
N PRO A 157 13.06 -18.23 2.82
CA PRO A 157 12.67 -19.64 2.96
C PRO A 157 12.63 -20.05 4.44
N ASP A 158 11.77 -21.01 4.78
CA ASP A 158 11.64 -21.55 6.14
C ASP A 158 12.75 -22.55 6.52
N SER A 159 13.48 -23.07 5.54
CA SER A 159 14.60 -23.98 5.69
C SER A 159 15.48 -23.98 4.45
N ASP A 160 16.70 -24.52 4.59
CA ASP A 160 17.64 -24.65 3.47
C ASP A 160 17.18 -25.71 2.47
N GLY A 161 17.40 -25.45 1.18
CA GLY A 161 17.08 -26.37 0.10
C GLY A 161 16.65 -25.64 -1.18
N ASP A 162 16.89 -26.27 -2.33
CA ASP A 162 16.55 -25.66 -3.62
C ASP A 162 15.05 -25.41 -3.77
N ALA A 163 14.21 -26.36 -3.33
CA ALA A 163 12.76 -26.21 -3.38
C ALA A 163 12.24 -25.02 -2.55
N ASN A 164 12.84 -24.79 -1.38
CA ASN A 164 12.46 -23.69 -0.49
C ASN A 164 12.88 -22.33 -1.06
N ARG A 165 14.09 -22.26 -1.63
CA ARG A 165 14.57 -21.07 -2.34
C ARG A 165 13.63 -20.73 -3.50
N VAL A 166 13.31 -21.70 -4.34
CA VAL A 166 12.38 -21.52 -5.46
C VAL A 166 11.00 -21.02 -5.00
N ALA A 167 10.45 -21.56 -3.91
CA ALA A 167 9.16 -21.08 -3.36
C ALA A 167 9.24 -19.63 -2.85
N SER A 168 10.34 -19.27 -2.18
CA SER A 168 10.61 -17.92 -1.70
C SER A 168 10.76 -16.92 -2.86
N ASP A 169 11.54 -17.28 -3.88
CA ASP A 169 11.80 -16.44 -5.05
C ASP A 169 10.54 -16.20 -5.87
N ARG A 170 9.71 -17.25 -6.07
CA ARG A 170 8.39 -17.12 -6.71
C ARG A 170 7.46 -16.20 -5.93
N THR A 171 7.48 -16.28 -4.59
CA THR A 171 6.68 -15.38 -3.73
C THR A 171 7.16 -13.93 -3.85
N ALA A 172 8.48 -13.72 -3.85
CA ALA A 172 9.06 -12.39 -4.06
C ALA A 172 8.68 -11.82 -5.43
N ALA A 173 8.77 -12.64 -6.49
CA ALA A 173 8.39 -12.22 -7.83
C ALA A 173 6.93 -11.78 -7.91
N PHE A 174 6.04 -12.56 -7.29
CA PHE A 174 4.62 -12.21 -7.24
C PHE A 174 4.34 -10.91 -6.49
N SER A 175 4.97 -10.74 -5.31
CA SER A 175 4.67 -9.63 -4.42
C SER A 175 5.36 -8.33 -4.82
N ASN A 176 6.54 -8.40 -5.44
CA ASN A 176 7.40 -7.24 -5.64
C ASN A 176 7.53 -6.85 -7.12
N TYR A 177 7.59 -7.82 -8.05
CA TYR A 177 8.09 -7.55 -9.40
C TYR A 177 7.02 -7.20 -10.42
N TRP A 178 5.74 -7.46 -10.12
CA TRP A 178 4.62 -7.13 -11.00
C TRP A 178 4.56 -5.65 -11.40
N PHE A 179 4.99 -4.75 -10.51
CA PHE A 179 5.03 -3.31 -10.79
C PHE A 179 6.44 -2.79 -11.05
N SER A 180 7.46 -3.29 -10.34
CA SER A 180 8.83 -2.79 -10.54
C SER A 180 9.38 -3.14 -11.92
N ASP A 181 9.15 -4.35 -12.41
CA ASP A 181 9.81 -4.81 -13.65
C ASP A 181 9.25 -4.08 -14.87
N PRO A 182 7.93 -3.88 -15.03
CA PRO A 182 7.41 -3.04 -16.11
C PRO A 182 7.93 -1.61 -16.06
N ILE A 183 8.02 -1.00 -14.86
CA ILE A 183 8.51 0.37 -14.71
C ILE A 183 10.00 0.47 -15.07
N CYS A 184 10.82 -0.48 -14.62
CA CYS A 184 12.28 -0.42 -14.80
C CYS A 184 12.76 -0.98 -16.14
N SER A 185 12.03 -1.92 -16.74
CA SER A 185 12.48 -2.70 -17.91
C SER A 185 11.43 -2.82 -19.02
N GLY A 186 10.21 -2.36 -18.78
CA GLY A 186 9.12 -2.41 -19.76
C GLY A 186 8.48 -3.79 -19.92
N SER A 187 8.89 -4.78 -19.14
CA SER A 187 8.41 -6.16 -19.25
C SER A 187 7.94 -6.69 -17.90
N TYR A 188 6.90 -7.52 -17.92
CA TYR A 188 6.53 -8.31 -16.74
C TYR A 188 7.62 -9.35 -16.42
N PRO A 189 7.75 -9.77 -15.14
CA PRO A 189 8.73 -10.78 -14.75
C PRO A 189 8.55 -12.10 -15.53
N ASP A 190 9.66 -12.73 -15.91
CA ASP A 190 9.69 -14.04 -16.60
C ASP A 190 9.10 -15.17 -15.76
N ALA A 191 9.08 -14.99 -14.43
CA ALA A 191 8.12 -15.62 -13.55
C ALA A 191 6.72 -15.09 -13.88
N ARG A 192 6.31 -15.28 -15.14
CA ARG A 192 4.94 -15.24 -15.58
C ARG A 192 4.23 -16.09 -14.58
N TYR A 193 3.13 -15.57 -14.08
CA TYR A 193 2.22 -16.36 -13.30
C TYR A 193 1.76 -17.52 -14.17
N GLU A 194 2.47 -18.65 -14.11
CA GLU A 194 2.18 -19.87 -14.87
C GLU A 194 0.71 -20.26 -14.66
N GLU A 195 0.17 -19.90 -13.49
CA GLU A 195 -1.21 -20.06 -13.07
C GLU A 195 -2.25 -19.14 -13.75
N PHE A 196 -1.83 -18.02 -14.33
CA PHE A 196 -2.73 -17.09 -15.03
C PHE A 196 -2.65 -17.23 -16.55
N GLY A 197 -1.59 -17.80 -17.11
CA GLY A 197 -1.45 -18.08 -18.54
C GLY A 197 -1.81 -16.87 -19.41
N ASP A 198 -2.72 -17.04 -20.36
CA ASP A 198 -3.17 -16.00 -21.30
C ASP A 198 -3.98 -14.86 -20.64
N ALA A 199 -4.31 -14.95 -19.34
CA ALA A 199 -4.97 -13.86 -18.61
C ALA A 199 -4.00 -12.72 -18.22
N VAL A 200 -2.69 -12.95 -18.33
CA VAL A 200 -1.67 -11.91 -18.14
C VAL A 200 -1.70 -10.96 -19.34
N PRO A 201 -1.97 -9.64 -19.15
CA PRO A 201 -1.97 -8.69 -20.25
C PRO A 201 -0.60 -8.61 -20.93
N ALA A 202 -0.61 -8.45 -22.25
CA ALA A 202 0.60 -8.04 -22.97
C ALA A 202 0.83 -6.53 -22.77
N ILE A 203 2.10 -6.11 -22.77
CA ILE A 203 2.48 -4.70 -22.84
C ILE A 203 2.81 -4.42 -24.31
N SER A 204 2.02 -3.54 -24.95
CA SER A 204 2.32 -3.10 -26.32
C SER A 204 3.62 -2.27 -26.36
N GLU A 205 4.17 -2.05 -27.55
CA GLU A 205 5.38 -1.21 -27.66
C GLU A 205 5.11 0.25 -27.29
N GLU A 206 3.92 0.76 -27.62
CA GLU A 206 3.47 2.09 -27.21
C GLU A 206 3.31 2.18 -25.68
N GLU A 207 2.69 1.17 -25.06
CA GLU A 207 2.54 1.11 -23.60
C GLU A 207 3.89 1.00 -22.90
N ARG A 208 4.83 0.23 -23.45
CA ARG A 208 6.20 0.11 -22.93
C ARG A 208 6.88 1.48 -22.86
N ALA A 209 6.80 2.26 -23.93
CA ALA A 209 7.40 3.60 -23.99
C ALA A 209 6.80 4.54 -22.93
N ILE A 210 5.50 4.42 -22.66
CA ILE A 210 4.80 5.21 -21.63
C ILE A 210 5.22 4.76 -20.22
N ILE A 211 5.15 3.45 -19.95
CA ILE A 211 5.38 2.87 -18.61
C ILE A 211 6.82 3.09 -18.14
N THR A 212 7.78 3.04 -19.06
CA THR A 212 9.22 3.21 -18.76
C THR A 212 9.68 4.67 -18.74
N GLY A 213 8.73 5.62 -18.68
CA GLY A 213 9.02 7.04 -18.56
C GLY A 213 9.98 7.35 -17.39
N PRO A 214 10.84 8.38 -17.52
CA PRO A 214 11.94 8.58 -16.59
C PRO A 214 11.46 9.07 -15.22
N ILE A 215 11.67 8.25 -14.20
CA ILE A 215 11.48 8.58 -12.77
C ILE A 215 12.82 8.88 -12.09
N ASP A 216 12.78 9.70 -11.04
CA ASP A 216 13.97 10.12 -10.28
C ASP A 216 14.25 9.25 -9.05
N PHE A 217 13.21 8.61 -8.51
CA PHE A 217 13.34 7.78 -7.30
C PHE A 217 12.27 6.69 -7.19
N ILE A 218 12.56 5.67 -6.37
CA ILE A 218 11.61 4.65 -5.95
C ILE A 218 11.55 4.67 -4.41
N GLY A 219 10.36 4.96 -3.88
CA GLY A 219 10.06 4.82 -2.46
C GLY A 219 9.76 3.38 -2.10
N LEU A 220 10.23 2.90 -0.95
CA LEU A 220 9.99 1.55 -0.46
C LEU A 220 9.17 1.58 0.83
N ASN A 221 8.02 0.92 0.81
CA ASN A 221 7.24 0.65 2.02
C ASN A 221 7.60 -0.76 2.50
N TYR A 222 8.35 -0.83 3.60
CA TYR A 222 8.80 -2.09 4.21
C TYR A 222 8.28 -2.20 5.65
N TYR A 223 7.53 -3.27 5.93
CA TYR A 223 6.91 -3.49 7.24
C TYR A 223 7.42 -4.75 7.93
N THR A 224 7.52 -5.85 7.19
CA THR A 224 7.88 -7.15 7.74
C THR A 224 8.48 -8.04 6.66
N ARG A 225 9.18 -9.09 7.11
CA ARG A 225 9.53 -10.24 6.26
C ARG A 225 8.41 -11.26 6.24
N LYS A 226 8.38 -12.09 5.19
CA LYS A 226 7.57 -13.31 5.09
C LYS A 226 8.48 -14.53 5.09
N VAL A 227 8.29 -15.41 6.08
CA VAL A 227 8.89 -16.74 6.05
C VAL A 227 8.00 -17.62 5.19
N VAL A 228 8.57 -18.20 4.13
CA VAL A 228 7.88 -18.94 3.07
C VAL A 228 8.10 -20.45 3.28
N PRO A 229 7.04 -21.21 3.63
CA PRO A 229 7.13 -22.65 3.75
C PRO A 229 7.34 -23.36 2.41
N THR A 230 8.07 -24.48 2.38
CA THR A 230 8.22 -25.30 1.15
C THR A 230 6.88 -25.77 0.59
N THR A 231 5.90 -26.03 1.47
CA THR A 231 4.56 -26.48 1.09
C THR A 231 3.68 -25.35 0.55
N MET A 232 4.13 -24.09 0.64
CA MET A 232 3.42 -22.97 0.06
C MET A 232 3.62 -23.05 -1.45
N THR A 233 2.65 -23.65 -2.14
CA THR A 233 2.53 -23.44 -3.58
C THR A 233 2.39 -21.94 -3.77
N ALA A 234 3.32 -21.33 -4.49
CA ALA A 234 3.25 -19.95 -4.91
C ALA A 234 2.06 -19.83 -5.87
N SER A 235 0.88 -19.76 -5.28
CA SER A 235 -0.36 -19.52 -5.95
C SER A 235 -0.97 -18.27 -5.36
N TRP A 236 -1.68 -17.52 -6.18
CA TRP A 236 -2.51 -16.41 -5.75
C TRP A 236 -3.44 -16.77 -4.57
N ARG A 237 -3.81 -18.06 -4.44
CA ARG A 237 -4.61 -18.62 -3.34
C ARG A 237 -3.86 -18.73 -2.01
N ALA A 238 -2.53 -18.71 -2.03
CA ALA A 238 -1.67 -18.82 -0.85
C ALA A 238 -1.43 -17.48 -0.13
N VAL A 239 -1.99 -16.37 -0.65
CA VAL A 239 -2.07 -15.09 0.09
C VAL A 239 -3.16 -15.21 1.17
N ARG A 240 -2.93 -16.08 2.16
CA ARG A 240 -3.64 -16.05 3.45
C ARG A 240 -2.83 -15.18 4.39
N TRP A 241 -3.37 -14.02 4.75
CA TRP A 241 -2.82 -13.23 5.84
C TRP A 241 -3.13 -13.94 7.18
N PRO A 242 -2.13 -14.34 7.99
CA PRO A 242 -2.35 -15.15 9.20
C PRO A 242 -3.18 -14.45 10.29
N VAL A 243 -3.36 -13.13 10.19
CA VAL A 243 -3.93 -12.31 11.26
C VAL A 243 -5.42 -12.57 11.47
N ARG A 244 -6.18 -12.92 10.42
CA ARG A 244 -7.61 -13.25 10.57
C ARG A 244 -7.83 -14.50 11.43
N ASP A 245 -7.00 -15.51 11.25
CA ASP A 245 -7.08 -16.80 11.95
C ASP A 245 -6.40 -16.79 13.34
N ARG A 246 -5.42 -15.92 13.58
CA ARG A 246 -4.77 -15.75 14.91
C ARG A 246 -5.53 -14.78 15.81
N LEU A 247 -6.09 -13.68 15.30
CA LEU A 247 -6.88 -12.75 16.12
C LEU A 247 -8.21 -13.37 16.59
N GLN A 248 -8.91 -14.12 15.72
CA GLN A 248 -10.13 -14.85 16.14
C GLN A 248 -9.86 -15.89 17.25
N ARG A 249 -8.69 -16.54 17.22
CA ARG A 249 -8.25 -17.49 18.26
C ARG A 249 -7.68 -16.82 19.51
N TRP A 250 -7.16 -15.60 19.38
CA TRP A 250 -6.66 -14.81 20.51
C TRP A 250 -7.82 -14.16 21.29
N ALA A 251 -8.80 -13.58 20.58
CA ALA A 251 -10.00 -12.99 21.17
C ALA A 251 -10.87 -13.99 21.96
N SER A 252 -10.84 -15.28 21.59
CA SER A 252 -11.54 -16.35 22.33
C SER A 252 -10.78 -16.89 23.54
N ARG A 253 -9.48 -16.57 23.70
CA ARG A 253 -8.61 -17.14 24.76
C ARG A 253 -8.11 -16.13 25.79
N SER A 254 -8.29 -14.83 25.57
CA SER A 254 -7.70 -13.79 26.44
C SER A 254 -8.70 -13.09 27.38
N THR A 255 -9.76 -13.76 27.83
CA THR A 255 -10.39 -13.40 29.11
C THR A 255 -9.49 -13.91 30.24
N ARG A 256 -8.85 -12.96 30.94
CA ARG A 256 -7.95 -13.12 32.12
C ARG A 256 -6.49 -13.44 31.79
N ARG A 257 -5.66 -12.40 31.64
CA ARG A 257 -4.50 -12.11 32.52
C ARG A 257 -3.71 -10.89 32.00
N ARG A 258 -3.34 -10.01 32.94
CA ARG A 258 -2.51 -8.81 32.74
C ARG A 258 -1.14 -9.21 32.19
N CYS A 259 -0.69 -8.55 31.13
CA CYS A 259 0.73 -8.36 30.82
C CYS A 259 0.95 -6.98 30.22
N THR A 260 1.73 -6.19 30.95
CA THR A 260 2.24 -4.86 30.66
C THR A 260 3.46 -4.93 29.73
N ARG A 261 3.62 -3.90 28.88
CA ARG A 261 4.80 -3.53 28.05
C ARG A 261 5.08 -4.38 26.79
N PHE A 262 4.65 -3.87 25.64
CA PHE A 262 5.46 -3.70 24.43
C PHE A 262 4.79 -2.60 23.57
N CYS A 263 5.58 -1.63 23.11
CA CYS A 263 5.12 -0.43 22.41
C CYS A 263 5.18 -0.66 20.89
N MET A 264 4.04 -0.56 20.20
CA MET A 264 3.93 -0.22 18.77
C MET A 264 2.47 0.15 18.48
N SER A 265 2.30 1.31 17.84
CA SER A 265 1.07 2.05 17.55
C SER A 265 0.27 2.54 18.76
N SER A 266 -0.12 3.81 18.68
CA SER A 266 -0.81 4.60 19.68
C SER A 266 -2.09 3.93 20.19
N ARG A 267 -2.07 3.48 21.45
CA ARG A 267 -3.27 3.48 22.28
C ARG A 267 -3.57 4.94 22.64
N ILE A 268 -4.64 5.48 22.08
CA ILE A 268 -5.35 6.58 22.72
C ILE A 268 -6.30 5.90 23.73
N ASP A 269 -5.78 5.65 24.94
CA ASP A 269 -6.65 5.40 26.09
C ASP A 269 -7.21 6.78 26.49
N THR A 270 -8.48 7.05 26.17
CA THR A 270 -9.22 8.20 26.70
C THR A 270 -9.45 8.00 28.20
N ALA A 271 -8.47 8.41 29.00
CA ALA A 271 -8.65 8.62 30.43
C ALA A 271 -9.47 9.90 30.65
N CYS A 272 -10.79 9.76 30.62
CA CYS A 272 -11.70 10.77 31.14
C CYS A 272 -11.79 10.60 32.68
N ARG A 273 -11.04 11.41 33.42
CA ARG A 273 -11.35 11.87 34.80
C ARG A 273 -10.85 13.30 34.87
N SER A 274 -11.65 14.29 35.22
CA SER A 274 -12.28 14.41 36.52
C SER A 274 -13.56 15.26 36.48
N THR A 275 -14.56 14.88 37.27
CA THR A 275 -14.94 15.77 38.38
C THR A 275 -14.00 15.53 39.54
#